data_AF-W2QNR4-F1
#
_entry.id   AF-W2QNR4-F1
#
_cell.length_a   1.000
_cell.length_b   1.000
_cell.length_c   1.000
_cell.angle_alpha   90.00
_cell.angle_beta   90.00
_cell.angle_gamma   90.00
#
_symmetry.space_group_name_H-M   'P 1'
#
loop_
_entity.id
_entity.type
_entity.pdbx_description
1 polymer ?
#
loop_
_entity_poly.entity_id
_entity_poly.type
_entity_poly.pdbx_seq_one_letter_code
_entity_poly.pdbx_strand_id
1 'polypeptide(L)'
;MTANINSEVEGVTAFALCCDAYFRYRISLKNEKVNLWLEDRSSKKQWQSGFLSIEDYVTAANVFADASAADYVSYFQQCLECSSDSSSESQRKLISLKDDHLQVEMCIKIRLLLSVHEIKYVFKLQPVTVDRVDILEAKLKDQQEELEKLRGQGGQRERAFVHAESVTWGNALKLQWESINSENFSLALM
;
A
#
# COMPACT_ATOMS: atom_id res chain seq x y z
N MET A 1 -33.81 11.59 -12.11
CA MET A 1 -33.01 10.48 -12.68
C MET A 1 -31.70 10.45 -11.91
N THR A 2 -31.64 9.68 -10.82
CA THR A 2 -30.39 9.47 -10.10
C THR A 2 -29.55 8.50 -10.91
N ALA A 3 -28.43 8.99 -11.45
CA ALA A 3 -27.46 8.14 -12.10
C ALA A 3 -27.01 7.09 -11.08
N ASN A 4 -27.06 5.82 -11.46
CA ASN A 4 -26.60 4.74 -10.60
C ASN A 4 -25.07 4.78 -10.62
N ILE A 5 -24.47 5.53 -9.69
CA ILE A 5 -23.02 5.70 -9.62
C ILE A 5 -22.44 4.42 -9.03
N ASN A 6 -21.96 3.55 -9.91
CA ASN A 6 -21.12 2.43 -9.53
C ASN A 6 -19.67 2.87 -9.69
N SER A 7 -18.89 2.81 -8.61
CA SER A 7 -17.46 3.12 -8.63
C SER A 7 -16.68 2.06 -7.86
N GLU A 8 -15.42 1.91 -8.22
CA GLU A 8 -14.51 0.96 -7.61
C GLU A 8 -13.13 1.58 -7.55
N VAL A 9 -12.47 1.45 -6.41
CA VAL A 9 -11.11 1.91 -6.21
C VAL A 9 -10.28 0.83 -5.55
N GLU A 10 -9.05 0.70 -6.00
CA GLU A 10 -8.11 -0.33 -5.55
C GLU A 10 -6.79 0.32 -5.13
N GLY A 11 -6.11 -0.32 -4.18
CA GLY A 11 -4.78 0.12 -3.78
C GLY A 11 -4.08 -0.87 -2.86
N VAL A 12 -2.94 -0.45 -2.34
CA VAL A 12 -2.15 -1.21 -1.38
C VAL A 12 -2.08 -0.41 -0.09
N THR A 13 -2.18 -1.10 1.04
CA THR A 13 -2.08 -0.51 2.37
C THR A 13 -1.28 -1.40 3.31
N ALA A 14 -0.73 -0.80 4.35
CA ALA A 14 -0.06 -1.49 5.45
C ALA A 14 -0.63 -0.99 6.78
N PHE A 15 -0.64 -1.84 7.80
CA PHE A 15 -1.13 -1.47 9.14
C PHE A 15 0.04 -1.46 10.12
N ALA A 16 0.07 -0.50 11.05
CA ALA A 16 1.21 -0.23 11.92
C ALA A 16 1.70 -1.41 12.79
N LEU A 17 0.87 -2.44 13.00
CA LEU A 17 1.22 -3.65 13.76
C LEU A 17 1.69 -4.82 12.87
N CYS A 18 1.67 -4.64 11.56
CA CYS A 18 2.06 -5.63 10.56
C CYS A 18 3.30 -5.11 9.81
N CYS A 19 4.48 -5.21 10.44
CA CYS A 19 5.72 -4.63 9.91
C CYS A 19 6.15 -5.16 8.53
N ASP A 20 5.60 -6.28 8.05
CA ASP A 20 5.92 -6.86 6.73
C ASP A 20 4.69 -7.24 5.88
N ALA A 21 3.46 -7.05 6.40
CA ALA A 21 2.26 -7.47 5.68
C ALA A 21 1.69 -6.31 4.85
N TYR A 22 1.77 -6.47 3.54
CA TYR A 22 1.11 -5.60 2.58
C TYR A 22 -0.25 -6.18 2.23
N PHE A 23 -1.28 -5.35 2.38
CA PHE A 23 -2.63 -5.71 2.02
C PHE A 23 -3.01 -5.03 0.71
N ARG A 24 -3.69 -5.76 -0.18
CA ARG A 24 -4.45 -5.13 -1.25
C ARG A 24 -5.83 -4.83 -0.73
N TYR A 25 -6.35 -3.66 -1.05
CA TYR A 25 -7.70 -3.28 -0.71
C TYR A 25 -8.48 -2.92 -1.96
N ARG A 26 -9.79 -3.06 -1.85
CA ARG A 26 -10.75 -2.59 -2.84
C ARG A 26 -11.97 -2.03 -2.12
N ILE A 27 -12.38 -0.83 -2.50
CA ILE A 27 -13.62 -0.22 -2.04
C ILE A 27 -14.57 -0.15 -3.23
N SER A 28 -15.73 -0.79 -3.11
CA SER A 28 -16.77 -0.77 -4.16
C SER A 28 -17.99 -0.01 -3.67
N LEU A 29 -18.47 0.94 -4.47
CA LEU A 29 -19.74 1.64 -4.28
C LEU A 29 -20.73 1.13 -5.33
N LYS A 30 -21.85 0.55 -4.89
CA LYS A 30 -22.95 0.14 -5.78
C LYS A 30 -24.29 0.46 -5.13
N ASN A 31 -25.17 1.16 -5.84
CA ASN A 31 -26.49 1.57 -5.35
C ASN A 31 -26.41 2.23 -3.94
N GLU A 32 -25.48 3.18 -3.76
CA GLU A 32 -25.21 3.85 -2.46
C GLU A 32 -24.72 2.92 -1.33
N LYS A 33 -24.34 1.68 -1.65
CA LYS A 33 -23.79 0.73 -0.69
C LYS A 33 -22.29 0.53 -0.88
N VAL A 34 -21.57 0.49 0.23
CA VAL A 34 -20.12 0.36 0.28
C VAL A 34 -19.72 -1.07 0.65
N ASN A 35 -18.80 -1.65 -0.11
CA ASN A 35 -18.12 -2.89 0.25
C ASN A 35 -16.62 -2.63 0.38
N LEU A 36 -16.03 -3.01 1.52
CA LEU A 36 -14.60 -3.04 1.72
C LEU A 36 -14.11 -4.48 1.58
N TRP A 37 -13.19 -4.71 0.66
CA TRP A 37 -12.50 -5.98 0.47
C TRP A 37 -11.00 -5.81 0.77
N LEU A 38 -10.41 -6.83 1.38
CA LEU A 38 -9.02 -6.86 1.80
C LEU A 38 -8.40 -8.22 1.48
N GLU A 39 -7.19 -8.22 0.89
CA GLU A 39 -6.35 -9.41 0.69
C GLU A 39 -5.02 -9.21 1.40
N ASP A 40 -4.61 -10.22 2.18
CA ASP A 40 -3.23 -10.34 2.61
C ASP A 40 -2.39 -10.91 1.45
N ARG A 41 -1.44 -10.14 0.92
CA ARG A 41 -0.63 -10.55 -0.24
C ARG A 41 0.25 -11.76 0.03
N SER A 42 0.62 -12.01 1.29
CA SER A 42 1.50 -13.11 1.67
C SER A 42 0.72 -14.42 1.78
N SER A 43 -0.38 -14.42 2.53
CA SER A 43 -1.19 -15.63 2.74
C SER A 43 -2.24 -15.87 1.64
N LYS A 44 -2.58 -14.84 0.88
CA LYS A 44 -3.69 -14.80 -0.10
C LYS A 44 -5.07 -15.02 0.52
N LYS A 45 -5.18 -14.92 1.84
CA LYS A 45 -6.48 -14.86 2.50
C LYS A 45 -7.18 -13.55 2.14
N GLN A 46 -8.49 -13.65 1.99
CA GLN A 46 -9.34 -12.53 1.59
C GLN A 46 -10.49 -12.36 2.55
N TRP A 47 -10.91 -11.12 2.76
CA TRP A 47 -12.03 -10.75 3.61
C TRP A 47 -12.85 -9.64 2.97
N GLN A 48 -14.16 -9.61 3.26
CA GLN A 48 -15.04 -8.53 2.80
C GLN A 48 -16.12 -8.18 3.81
N SER A 49 -16.60 -6.94 3.78
CA SER A 49 -17.73 -6.50 4.60
C SER A 49 -19.09 -6.93 4.07
N GLY A 50 -19.20 -7.17 2.75
CA GLY A 50 -20.46 -7.12 2.03
C GLY A 50 -20.89 -5.68 1.75
N PHE A 51 -21.96 -5.51 0.95
CA PHE A 51 -22.51 -4.20 0.61
C PHE A 51 -23.31 -3.61 1.78
N LEU A 52 -22.68 -2.68 2.50
CA LEU A 52 -23.21 -1.96 3.65
C LEU A 52 -23.94 -0.69 3.21
N SER A 53 -25.11 -0.43 3.79
CA SER A 53 -25.83 0.83 3.63
C SER A 53 -25.22 1.89 4.54
N ILE A 54 -25.54 3.16 4.32
CA ILE A 54 -24.95 4.26 5.09
C ILE A 54 -25.16 4.11 6.60
N GLU A 55 -26.33 3.64 7.04
CA GLU A 55 -26.63 3.38 8.46
C GLU A 55 -25.77 2.28 9.10
N ASP A 56 -25.12 1.42 8.32
CA ASP A 56 -24.30 0.33 8.85
C ASP A 56 -22.90 0.81 9.28
N TYR A 57 -22.42 1.93 8.73
CA TYR A 57 -21.11 2.50 9.05
C TYR A 57 -21.15 3.95 9.55
N VAL A 58 -22.28 4.64 9.39
CA VAL A 58 -22.52 5.99 9.90
C VAL A 58 -23.47 5.95 11.11
N THR A 59 -23.10 6.69 12.14
CA THR A 59 -23.77 6.87 13.42
C THR A 59 -23.85 8.35 13.74
N ALA A 60 -24.63 8.73 14.74
CA ALA A 60 -24.70 10.12 15.20
C ALA A 60 -23.34 10.68 15.68
N ALA A 61 -22.39 9.81 16.05
CA ALA A 61 -21.06 10.22 16.53
C ALA A 61 -20.03 10.42 15.40
N ASN A 62 -20.29 9.91 14.19
CA ASN A 62 -19.35 10.00 13.07
C ASN A 62 -19.98 10.57 11.79
N VAL A 63 -21.23 11.03 11.83
CA VAL A 63 -21.88 11.63 10.67
C VAL A 63 -21.27 12.99 10.32
N PHE A 64 -21.08 13.23 9.03
CA PHE A 64 -20.81 14.55 8.48
C PHE A 64 -22.07 15.02 7.76
N ALA A 65 -22.51 16.25 8.06
CA ALA A 65 -23.66 16.83 7.39
C ALA A 65 -23.40 16.88 5.88
N ASP A 66 -24.43 16.54 5.09
CA ASP A 66 -24.43 16.56 3.62
C ASP A 66 -23.44 15.59 2.93
N ALA A 67 -22.77 14.71 3.67
CA ALA A 67 -21.87 13.71 3.10
C ALA A 67 -22.64 12.57 2.41
N SER A 68 -22.32 12.33 1.13
CA SER A 68 -22.82 11.20 0.36
C SER A 68 -21.98 9.93 0.60
N ALA A 69 -22.48 8.76 0.17
CA ALA A 69 -21.70 7.53 0.23
C ALA A 69 -20.38 7.63 -0.55
N ALA A 70 -20.35 8.40 -1.65
CA ALA A 70 -19.14 8.65 -2.42
C ALA A 70 -18.10 9.46 -1.63
N ASP A 71 -18.53 10.46 -0.86
CA ASP A 71 -17.63 11.26 -0.02
C ASP A 71 -16.97 10.39 1.06
N TYR A 72 -17.76 9.49 1.66
CA TYR A 72 -17.24 8.49 2.60
C TYR A 72 -16.23 7.55 1.94
N VAL A 73 -16.50 7.06 0.71
CA VAL A 73 -15.56 6.21 -0.03
C VAL A 73 -14.23 6.93 -0.28
N SER A 74 -14.26 8.19 -0.71
CA SER A 74 -13.04 9.00 -0.90
C SER A 74 -12.28 9.16 0.42
N TYR A 75 -12.97 9.39 1.53
CA TYR A 75 -12.34 9.47 2.85
C TYR A 75 -11.71 8.14 3.29
N PHE A 76 -12.40 7.01 3.10
CA PHE A 76 -11.86 5.68 3.42
C PHE A 76 -10.63 5.36 2.59
N GLN A 77 -10.64 5.69 1.30
CA GLN A 77 -9.48 5.55 0.42
C GLN A 77 -8.28 6.35 0.98
N GLN A 78 -8.47 7.62 1.31
CA GLN A 78 -7.40 8.46 1.89
C GLN A 78 -6.84 7.84 3.18
N CYS A 79 -7.71 7.31 4.04
CA CYS A 79 -7.29 6.64 5.27
C CYS A 79 -6.42 5.40 5.01
N LEU A 80 -6.72 4.64 3.95
CA LEU A 80 -5.93 3.46 3.54
C LEU A 80 -4.62 3.84 2.85
N GLU A 81 -4.57 4.98 2.18
CA GLU A 81 -3.37 5.48 1.47
C GLU A 81 -2.40 6.28 2.35
N CYS A 82 -2.84 6.86 3.46
CA CYS A 82 -1.96 7.64 4.35
C CYS A 82 -0.73 6.84 4.82
N SER A 83 0.42 7.51 4.96
CA SER A 83 1.57 6.89 5.63
C SER A 83 1.18 6.50 7.06
N SER A 84 1.73 5.40 7.58
CA SER A 84 1.39 4.91 8.93
C SER A 84 2.01 5.77 10.05
N ASP A 85 2.52 6.96 9.73
CA ASP A 85 3.20 7.82 10.69
C ASP A 85 2.18 8.31 11.73
N SER A 86 2.51 8.19 13.01
CA SER A 86 1.62 8.52 14.12
C SER A 86 1.18 9.99 14.19
N SER A 87 1.75 10.84 13.32
CA SER A 87 1.44 12.26 13.15
C SER A 87 0.29 12.55 12.19
N SER A 88 -0.21 11.58 11.42
CA SER A 88 -1.32 11.83 10.49
C SER A 88 -2.64 12.03 11.24
N GLU A 89 -3.47 12.96 10.74
CA GLU A 89 -4.83 13.18 11.24
C GLU A 89 -5.74 11.99 10.99
N SER A 90 -5.43 11.18 9.96
CA SER A 90 -6.13 9.97 9.56
C SER A 90 -5.34 8.73 9.99
N GLN A 91 -5.93 7.85 10.79
CA GLN A 91 -5.32 6.62 11.28
C GLN A 91 -6.13 5.40 10.86
N ARG A 92 -5.47 4.26 10.66
CA ARG A 92 -6.13 2.98 10.41
C ARG A 92 -5.57 1.88 11.31
N LYS A 93 -6.41 0.95 11.72
CA LYS A 93 -6.05 -0.21 12.54
C LYS A 93 -6.70 -1.46 11.98
N LEU A 94 -5.96 -2.56 12.05
CA LEU A 94 -6.46 -3.89 11.75
C LEU A 94 -6.51 -4.71 13.04
N ILE A 95 -7.66 -5.30 13.33
CA ILE A 95 -7.89 -6.10 14.54
C ILE A 95 -8.36 -7.48 14.09
N SER A 96 -7.64 -8.52 14.50
CA SER A 96 -8.09 -9.91 14.30
C SER A 96 -9.20 -10.24 15.30
N LEU A 97 -10.32 -10.75 14.81
CA LEU A 97 -11.45 -11.23 15.59
C LEU A 97 -11.47 -12.76 15.64
N LYS A 98 -12.47 -13.35 16.30
CA LYS A 98 -12.69 -14.80 16.31
C LYS A 98 -13.06 -15.31 14.91
N ASP A 99 -12.87 -16.61 14.69
CA ASP A 99 -13.27 -17.31 13.46
C ASP A 99 -12.67 -16.70 12.17
N ASP A 100 -11.41 -16.27 12.22
CA ASP A 100 -10.69 -15.65 11.10
C ASP A 100 -11.38 -14.40 10.53
N HIS A 101 -12.23 -13.72 11.32
CA HIS A 101 -12.80 -12.43 10.95
C HIS A 101 -11.80 -11.30 11.21
N LEU A 102 -11.92 -10.22 10.45
CA LEU A 102 -11.12 -9.02 10.64
C LEU A 102 -12.00 -7.82 10.94
N GLN A 103 -11.44 -6.84 11.63
CA GLN A 103 -12.03 -5.53 11.80
C GLN A 103 -11.05 -4.46 11.36
N VAL A 104 -11.47 -3.63 10.41
CA VAL A 104 -10.76 -2.44 9.99
C VAL A 104 -11.38 -1.24 10.68
N GLU A 105 -10.59 -0.53 11.48
CA GLU A 105 -10.98 0.75 12.05
C GLU A 105 -10.28 1.87 11.28
N MET A 106 -11.05 2.84 10.80
CA MET A 106 -10.55 4.07 10.19
C MET A 106 -10.96 5.24 11.07
N CYS A 107 -9.99 6.04 11.49
CA CYS A 107 -10.19 7.15 12.41
C CYS A 107 -9.70 8.45 11.78
N ILE A 108 -10.39 9.55 12.06
CA ILE A 108 -9.88 10.91 11.86
C ILE A 108 -9.93 11.68 13.16
N LYS A 109 -8.85 12.41 13.45
CA LYS A 109 -8.78 13.35 14.56
C LYS A 109 -9.10 14.73 14.04
N ILE A 110 -10.23 15.28 14.46
CA ILE A 110 -10.63 16.64 14.13
C ILE A 110 -10.49 17.52 15.36
N ARG A 111 -9.85 18.67 15.18
CA ARG A 111 -9.82 19.70 16.21
C ARG A 111 -11.11 20.51 16.13
N LEU A 112 -11.98 20.35 17.12
CA LEU A 112 -13.17 21.18 17.28
C LEU A 112 -13.08 21.98 18.59
N LEU A 113 -13.29 23.29 18.47
CA LEU A 113 -13.20 24.25 19.56
C LEU A 113 -11.83 24.16 20.26
N LEU A 114 -11.82 23.72 21.52
CA LEU A 114 -10.63 23.57 22.36
C LEU A 114 -10.25 22.10 22.59
N SER A 115 -10.82 21.18 21.81
CA SER A 115 -10.65 19.74 22.01
C SER A 115 -10.33 19.00 20.70
N VAL A 116 -9.70 17.82 20.84
CA VAL A 116 -9.51 16.89 19.72
C VAL A 116 -10.59 15.83 19.83
N HIS A 117 -11.39 15.68 18.79
CA HIS A 117 -12.39 14.63 18.67
C HIS A 117 -11.90 13.56 17.69
N GLU A 118 -12.00 12.29 18.09
CA GLU A 118 -11.66 11.16 17.23
C GLU A 118 -12.95 10.56 16.68
N ILE A 119 -13.16 10.72 15.38
CA ILE A 119 -14.27 10.12 14.65
C ILE A 119 -13.80 8.77 14.12
N LYS A 120 -14.58 7.72 14.36
CA LYS A 120 -14.24 6.34 14.01
C LYS A 120 -15.29 5.68 13.11
N TYR A 121 -14.82 4.96 12.10
CA TYR A 121 -15.59 4.05 11.26
C TYR A 121 -15.06 2.63 11.43
N VAL A 122 -15.97 1.66 11.55
CA VAL A 122 -15.64 0.28 11.87
C VAL A 122 -16.25 -0.65 10.84
N PHE A 123 -15.39 -1.38 10.12
CA PHE A 123 -15.79 -2.38 9.14
C PHE A 123 -15.44 -3.76 9.66
N LYS A 124 -16.46 -4.60 9.88
CA LYS A 124 -16.26 -6.02 10.18
C LYS A 124 -16.22 -6.80 8.87
N LEU A 125 -15.16 -7.55 8.66
CA LEU A 125 -14.91 -8.32 7.44
C LEU A 125 -15.02 -9.80 7.74
N GLN A 126 -15.74 -10.49 6.87
CA GLN A 126 -15.92 -11.94 6.89
C GLN A 126 -14.91 -12.59 5.94
N PRO A 127 -14.36 -13.77 6.28
CA PRO A 127 -13.47 -14.49 5.39
C PRO A 127 -14.19 -14.88 4.11
N VAL A 128 -13.53 -14.65 2.97
CA VAL A 128 -13.99 -15.11 1.66
C VAL A 128 -13.40 -16.49 1.43
N THR A 129 -14.23 -17.42 0.97
CA THR A 129 -13.73 -18.73 0.53
C THR A 129 -13.00 -18.52 -0.79
N VAL A 130 -11.69 -18.67 -0.79
CA VAL A 130 -10.86 -18.55 -1.99
C VAL A 130 -10.49 -19.96 -2.45
N ASP A 131 -10.78 -20.28 -3.70
CA ASP A 131 -10.41 -21.57 -4.25
C ASP A 131 -8.88 -21.66 -4.40
N ARG A 132 -8.34 -22.87 -4.24
CA ARG A 132 -6.89 -23.10 -4.33
C ARG A 132 -6.31 -22.65 -5.68
N VAL A 133 -7.10 -22.72 -6.75
CA VAL A 133 -6.71 -22.28 -8.08
C VAL A 133 -6.55 -20.75 -8.11
N ASP A 134 -7.49 -20.00 -7.55
CA ASP A 134 -7.43 -18.54 -7.47
C ASP A 134 -6.24 -18.07 -6.63
N ILE A 135 -5.92 -18.77 -5.54
CA ILE A 135 -4.71 -18.52 -4.74
C ILE A 135 -3.46 -18.68 -5.60
N LEU A 136 -3.39 -19.74 -6.41
CA LEU A 136 -2.23 -20.00 -7.27
C LEU A 136 -2.13 -18.96 -8.39
N GLU A 137 -3.24 -18.56 -9.00
CA GLU A 137 -3.27 -17.49 -10.00
C GLU A 137 -2.82 -16.15 -9.41
N ALA A 138 -3.30 -15.81 -8.20
CA ALA A 138 -2.86 -14.62 -7.48
C ALA A 138 -1.37 -14.65 -7.14
N LYS A 139 -0.82 -15.81 -6.75
CA LYS A 139 0.63 -15.96 -6.51
C LYS A 139 1.44 -15.83 -7.80
N LEU A 140 0.97 -16.41 -8.90
CA LEU A 140 1.63 -16.32 -10.20
C LEU A 140 1.67 -14.86 -10.67
N LYS A 141 0.55 -14.13 -10.53
CA LYS A 141 0.48 -12.70 -10.86
C LYS A 141 1.48 -11.88 -10.04
N ASP A 142 1.57 -12.12 -8.74
CA ASP A 142 2.54 -11.42 -7.87
C ASP A 142 3.99 -11.73 -8.25
N GLN A 143 4.30 -13.00 -8.60
CA GLN A 143 5.62 -13.37 -9.07
C GLN A 143 5.96 -12.72 -10.42
N GLN A 144 4.98 -12.64 -11.33
CA GLN A 144 5.14 -11.97 -12.62
C GLN A 144 5.42 -10.47 -12.45
N GLU A 145 4.70 -9.80 -11.54
CA GLU A 145 4.90 -8.38 -11.19
C GLU A 145 6.32 -8.13 -10.65
N GLU A 146 6.82 -8.97 -9.73
CA GLU A 146 8.20 -8.85 -9.22
C GLU A 146 9.25 -9.16 -10.30
N LEU A 147 9.00 -10.13 -11.19
CA LEU A 147 9.90 -10.39 -12.32
C LEU A 147 9.97 -9.21 -13.30
N GLU A 148 8.85 -8.56 -13.58
CA GLU A 148 8.79 -7.37 -14.43
C GLU A 148 9.54 -6.19 -13.81
N LYS A 149 9.38 -5.98 -12.50
CA LYS A 149 10.13 -4.97 -11.74
C LYS A 149 11.64 -5.21 -11.79
N LEU A 150 12.08 -6.47 -11.61
CA LEU A 150 13.50 -6.84 -11.71
C LEU A 150 14.04 -6.68 -13.14
N ARG A 151 13.25 -7.01 -14.17
CA ARG A 151 13.62 -6.79 -15.57
C ARG A 151 13.76 -5.30 -15.90
N GLY A 152 12.85 -4.47 -15.40
CA GLY A 152 12.94 -3.01 -15.52
C GLY A 152 14.20 -2.43 -14.86
N GLN A 153 14.59 -2.96 -13.70
CA GLN A 153 15.84 -2.56 -13.02
C GLN A 153 17.11 -3.05 -13.72
N GLY A 154 17.06 -4.21 -14.38
CA GLY A 154 18.19 -4.79 -15.09
C GLY A 154 18.67 -4.00 -16.30
N GLY A 155 17.81 -3.15 -16.89
CA GLY A 155 18.13 -2.32 -18.05
C GLY A 155 18.78 -0.97 -17.74
N GLN A 156 18.77 -0.51 -16.48
CA GLN A 156 19.10 0.88 -16.13
C GLN A 156 20.28 1.05 -15.16
N ARG A 157 20.98 -0.04 -14.80
CA ARG A 157 22.34 0.07 -14.26
C ARG A 157 23.31 -0.12 -15.42
N GLU A 158 23.71 1.00 -16.01
CA GLU A 158 24.95 1.07 -16.77
C GLU A 158 26.04 0.52 -15.84
N ARG A 159 26.45 -0.73 -16.05
CA ARG A 159 27.47 -1.37 -15.22
C ARG A 159 28.77 -0.67 -15.59
N ALA A 160 29.17 0.31 -14.79
CA ALA A 160 30.49 0.89 -14.88
C ALA A 160 31.49 -0.18 -14.42
N PHE A 161 32.15 -0.84 -15.37
CA PHE A 161 33.29 -1.68 -15.09
C PHE A 161 34.50 -0.77 -14.91
N VAL A 162 35.05 -0.75 -13.70
CA VAL A 162 36.31 -0.04 -13.42
C VAL A 162 37.45 -1.00 -13.73
N HIS A 163 38.20 -0.70 -14.79
CA HIS A 163 39.44 -1.40 -15.11
C HIS A 163 40.60 -0.63 -14.47
N ALA A 164 41.44 -1.31 -13.71
CA ALA A 164 42.66 -0.75 -13.17
C ALA A 164 43.84 -1.53 -13.75
N GLU A 165 44.73 -0.83 -14.45
CA GLU A 165 45.92 -1.41 -15.05
C GLU A 165 47.14 -1.01 -14.21
N SER A 166 48.01 -1.97 -13.94
CA SER A 166 49.21 -1.75 -13.13
C SER A 166 50.45 -2.17 -13.89
N VAL A 167 51.50 -1.37 -13.82
CA VAL A 167 52.81 -1.69 -14.40
C VAL A 167 53.82 -1.91 -13.29
N THR A 168 54.70 -2.89 -13.48
CA THR A 168 55.79 -3.20 -12.54
C THR A 168 57.00 -2.31 -12.82
N TRP A 169 57.43 -1.56 -11.81
CA TRP A 169 58.60 -0.68 -11.94
C TRP A 169 59.91 -1.45 -11.70
N GLY A 170 60.61 -1.81 -12.78
CA GLY A 170 61.92 -2.47 -12.70
C GLY A 170 61.92 -3.76 -11.88
N ASN A 171 63.09 -4.15 -11.35
CA ASN A 171 63.29 -5.41 -10.63
C ASN A 171 62.81 -5.40 -9.16
N ALA A 172 61.76 -4.64 -8.83
CA ALA A 172 61.27 -4.54 -7.45
C ALA A 172 59.76 -4.76 -7.33
N LEU A 173 59.37 -5.46 -6.26
CA LEU A 173 58.04 -5.92 -5.84
C LEU A 173 57.00 -4.80 -5.55
N LYS A 174 57.00 -3.69 -6.29
CA LYS A 174 56.07 -2.58 -6.09
C LYS A 174 55.29 -2.28 -7.38
N LEU A 175 53.97 -2.31 -7.27
CA LEU A 175 53.03 -1.96 -8.33
C LEU A 175 52.77 -0.45 -8.33
N GLN A 176 52.77 0.14 -9.52
CA GLN A 176 52.32 1.51 -9.73
C GLN A 176 51.03 1.49 -10.55
N TRP A 177 50.02 2.23 -10.09
CA TRP A 177 48.76 2.42 -10.81
C TRP A 177 48.95 3.50 -11.87
N GLU A 178 48.55 3.21 -13.11
CA GLU A 178 48.58 4.20 -14.19
C GLU A 178 47.23 4.93 -14.30
N SER A 179 47.28 6.22 -14.59
CA SER A 179 46.07 7.02 -14.83
C SER A 179 45.50 6.69 -16.21
N ILE A 180 44.30 6.13 -16.25
CA ILE A 180 43.57 5.91 -17.51
C ILE A 180 42.76 7.16 -17.82
N ASN A 181 43.04 7.79 -18.95
CA ASN A 181 42.29 8.95 -19.44
C ASN A 181 41.00 8.44 -20.09
N SER A 182 39.91 8.38 -19.33
CA SER A 182 38.60 7.98 -19.82
C SER A 182 37.63 9.14 -19.70
N GLU A 183 37.01 9.55 -20.82
CA GLU A 183 35.97 10.59 -20.85
C GLU A 183 34.69 10.18 -20.09
N ASN A 184 34.57 8.91 -19.69
CA ASN A 184 33.39 8.37 -18.98
C ASN A 184 33.38 8.67 -17.48
N PHE A 185 34.45 9.27 -16.93
CA PHE A 185 34.56 9.53 -15.49
C PHE A 185 35.04 10.97 -15.24
N SER A 186 34.13 11.94 -15.40
CA SER A 186 34.36 13.30 -14.91
C SER A 186 34.15 13.36 -13.40
N LEU A 187 35.19 13.67 -12.63
CA LEU A 187 35.05 14.11 -11.25
C LEU A 187 34.29 15.45 -11.25
N ALA A 188 33.04 15.45 -10.79
CA ALA A 188 32.35 16.68 -10.47
C ALA A 188 33.14 17.38 -9.36
N LEU A 189 33.82 18.48 -9.70
CA LEU A 189 34.41 19.37 -8.71
C LEU A 189 33.26 19.98 -7.88
N MET A 190 33.38 19.82 -6.57
CA MET A 190 32.50 20.41 -5.56
C MET A 190 32.76 21.92 -5.43
#